data_AF-A0A4Y2LKN7-F1
#
_entry.id   AF-A0A4Y2LKN7-F1
#
_cell.length_a   1.000
_cell.length_b   1.000
_cell.length_c   1.000
_cell.angle_alpha   90.00
_cell.angle_beta   90.00
_cell.angle_gamma   90.00
#
_symmetry.space_group_name_H-M   'P 1'
#
loop_
_entity.id
_entity.type
_entity.pdbx_description
1 polymer ?
#
loop_
_entity_poly.entity_id
_entity_poly.type
_entity_poly.pdbx_seq_one_letter_code
_entity_poly.pdbx_strand_id
1 'polypeptide(L)'
;YEDGTQSLDECYTKTIKNCFEKAGFSSVESEPDEEQKLHTEIRQCEEWEKISKILNLSKTTTFEIFREFDSEVQVCRLWTDDEIVSQTISSPSRNEEEMDVPAEPNVTAAQAIDAVHILRSFIECSETVEKEDFAAIFRIENLVEKQFEKRCCQVTMLDLF
;
A
#
# COMPACT_ATOMS: atom_id res chain seq x y z
N TYR A 1 -49.53 -6.97 -39.53
CA TYR A 1 -49.01 -6.05 -38.50
C TYR A 1 -48.51 -6.93 -37.38
N GLU A 2 -47.26 -7.36 -37.47
CA GLU A 2 -46.57 -8.01 -36.36
C GLU A 2 -45.33 -7.17 -36.08
N ASP A 3 -45.21 -6.71 -34.84
CA ASP A 3 -43.95 -6.29 -34.24
C ASP A 3 -44.08 -6.48 -32.73
N GLY A 4 -42.99 -6.88 -32.08
CA GLY A 4 -42.92 -6.84 -30.62
C GLY A 4 -42.26 -8.02 -29.90
N THR A 5 -41.25 -8.67 -30.47
CA THR A 5 -40.26 -9.38 -29.66
C THR A 5 -38.98 -8.56 -29.64
N GLN A 6 -38.91 -7.54 -28.78
CA GLN A 6 -37.63 -6.93 -28.42
C GLN A 6 -36.83 -7.95 -27.61
N SER A 7 -35.58 -8.17 -28.04
CA SER A 7 -34.67 -9.13 -27.44
C SER A 7 -34.39 -8.74 -25.98
N LEU A 8 -34.33 -9.72 -25.08
CA LEU A 8 -34.03 -9.52 -23.66
C LEU A 8 -32.67 -8.81 -23.46
N ASP A 9 -31.77 -9.01 -24.43
CA ASP A 9 -30.45 -8.39 -24.54
C ASP A 9 -30.51 -6.87 -24.82
N GLU A 10 -31.48 -6.42 -25.62
CA GLU A 10 -31.71 -4.99 -25.87
C GLU A 10 -32.21 -4.27 -24.62
N CYS A 11 -33.06 -4.94 -23.83
CA CYS A 11 -33.61 -4.39 -22.59
C CYS A 11 -32.51 -4.22 -21.52
N TYR A 12 -31.62 -5.20 -21.42
CA TYR A 12 -30.48 -5.17 -20.49
C TYR A 12 -29.49 -4.06 -20.85
N THR A 13 -29.09 -4.00 -22.13
CA THR A 13 -28.16 -2.98 -22.63
C THR A 13 -28.72 -1.57 -22.45
N LYS A 14 -30.03 -1.38 -22.70
CA LYS A 14 -30.72 -0.11 -22.50
C LYS A 14 -30.76 0.30 -21.02
N THR A 15 -30.95 -0.65 -20.12
CA THR A 15 -30.97 -0.39 -18.67
C THR A 15 -29.60 0.09 -18.20
N ILE A 16 -28.53 -0.59 -18.62
CA ILE A 16 -27.15 -0.20 -18.29
C ILE A 16 -26.83 1.19 -18.83
N LYS A 17 -27.11 1.43 -20.12
CA LYS A 17 -26.86 2.73 -20.76
C LYS A 17 -27.52 3.89 -19.99
N ASN A 18 -28.76 3.69 -19.55
CA ASN A 18 -29.53 4.69 -18.82
C ASN A 18 -28.94 4.98 -17.42
N CYS A 19 -28.33 3.98 -16.77
CA CYS A 19 -27.62 4.17 -15.51
C CYS A 19 -26.36 5.05 -15.69
N PHE A 20 -25.60 4.84 -16.76
CA PHE A 20 -24.42 5.66 -17.06
C PHE A 20 -24.79 7.10 -17.42
N GLU A 21 -25.83 7.31 -18.23
CA GLU A 21 -26.31 8.65 -18.57
C GLU A 21 -26.81 9.40 -17.32
N LYS A 22 -27.55 8.74 -16.42
CA LYS A 22 -27.96 9.33 -15.13
C LYS A 22 -26.80 9.68 -14.21
N ALA A 23 -25.71 8.93 -14.29
CA ALA A 23 -24.48 9.20 -13.54
C ALA A 23 -23.63 10.31 -14.18
N GLY A 24 -24.08 10.91 -15.28
CA GLY A 24 -23.41 12.05 -15.94
C GLY A 24 -22.37 11.65 -16.98
N PHE A 25 -22.30 10.36 -17.35
CA PHE A 25 -21.42 9.90 -18.43
C PHE A 25 -22.10 10.10 -19.78
N SER A 26 -21.47 10.87 -20.68
CA SER A 26 -21.90 10.98 -22.08
C SER A 26 -21.29 9.84 -22.90
N SER A 27 -22.11 9.16 -23.70
CA SER A 27 -21.65 8.16 -24.67
C SER A 27 -20.66 8.79 -25.66
N VAL A 28 -19.44 8.27 -25.69
CA VAL A 28 -18.54 8.38 -26.85
C VAL A 28 -18.73 7.09 -27.64
N GLU A 29 -18.99 7.20 -28.94
CA GLU A 29 -19.02 6.06 -29.84
C GLU A 29 -17.61 5.46 -29.87
N SER A 30 -17.44 4.32 -29.21
CA SER A 30 -16.22 3.52 -29.30
C SER A 30 -16.27 2.72 -30.60
N GLU A 31 -15.29 2.96 -31.48
CA GLU A 31 -15.00 2.13 -32.66
C GLU A 31 -14.83 0.65 -32.24
N PRO A 32 -15.20 -0.30 -33.12
CA PRO A 32 -15.14 -1.71 -32.78
C PRO A 32 -13.68 -2.16 -32.55
N ASP A 33 -13.52 -2.97 -31.51
CA ASP A 33 -12.27 -3.59 -31.04
C ASP A 33 -11.70 -4.52 -32.12
N GLU A 34 -10.94 -3.96 -33.06
CA GLU A 34 -9.87 -4.72 -33.71
C GLU A 34 -8.78 -4.93 -32.65
N GLU A 35 -8.57 -6.19 -32.25
CA GLU A 35 -7.54 -6.66 -31.34
C GLU A 35 -6.34 -5.71 -31.35
N GLN A 36 -6.27 -4.85 -30.34
CA GLN A 36 -5.17 -3.91 -30.20
C GLN A 36 -3.89 -4.75 -29.99
N LYS A 37 -3.21 -5.02 -31.11
CA LYS A 37 -1.80 -5.35 -31.12
C LYS A 37 -1.10 -4.13 -30.55
N LEU A 38 -1.00 -4.13 -29.22
CA LEU A 38 -0.38 -3.09 -28.43
C LEU A 38 1.10 -3.09 -28.83
N HIS A 39 1.40 -2.30 -29.86
CA HIS A 39 2.77 -1.93 -30.17
C HIS A 39 3.19 -1.02 -29.01
N THR A 40 3.61 -1.65 -27.91
CA THR A 40 4.31 -0.98 -26.83
C THR A 40 5.65 -0.58 -27.40
N GLU A 41 5.69 0.58 -28.06
CA GLU A 41 6.94 1.26 -28.28
C GLU A 41 7.42 1.64 -26.87
N ILE A 42 8.35 0.84 -26.32
CA ILE A 42 8.95 1.07 -25.02
C ILE A 42 9.75 2.35 -25.15
N ARG A 43 9.08 3.49 -24.95
CA ARG A 43 9.74 4.78 -24.82
C ARG A 43 10.53 4.71 -23.53
N GLN A 44 11.84 4.58 -23.67
CA GLN A 44 12.73 4.56 -22.51
C GLN A 44 12.55 5.88 -21.76
N CYS A 45 12.07 5.76 -20.52
CA CYS A 45 11.86 6.91 -19.65
C CYS A 45 13.23 7.42 -19.20
N GLU A 46 13.56 8.67 -19.50
CA GLU A 46 14.83 9.28 -19.08
C GLU A 46 15.03 9.25 -17.56
N GLU A 47 13.94 9.24 -16.81
CA GLU A 47 13.99 9.09 -15.35
C GLU A 47 14.50 7.70 -14.94
N TRP A 48 14.15 6.65 -15.69
CA TRP A 48 14.66 5.29 -15.44
C TRP A 48 16.16 5.18 -15.71
N GLU A 49 16.68 5.89 -16.70
CA GLU A 49 18.12 6.00 -16.97
C GLU A 49 18.86 6.66 -15.81
N LYS A 50 18.26 7.64 -15.13
CA LYS A 50 18.86 8.30 -13.96
C LYS A 50 18.87 7.35 -12.75
N ILE A 51 17.74 6.70 -12.48
CA ILE A 51 17.60 5.80 -11.33
C ILE A 51 18.48 4.54 -11.51
N SER A 52 18.56 3.99 -12.71
CA SER A 52 19.42 2.81 -12.98
C SER A 52 20.90 3.10 -12.76
N LYS A 53 21.38 4.31 -13.09
CA LYS A 53 22.76 4.75 -12.82
C LYS A 53 23.03 4.93 -11.33
N ILE A 54 22.07 5.47 -10.57
CA ILE A 54 22.20 5.66 -9.11
C ILE A 54 22.24 4.31 -8.39
N LEU A 55 21.40 3.36 -8.82
CA LEU A 55 21.25 2.06 -8.17
C LEU A 55 22.15 0.97 -8.77
N ASN A 56 23.03 1.29 -9.73
CA ASN A 56 23.85 0.33 -10.48
C ASN A 56 23.05 -0.85 -11.05
N LEU A 57 21.82 -0.60 -11.49
CA LEU A 57 20.94 -1.64 -12.02
C LEU A 57 21.35 -1.99 -13.44
N SER A 58 21.65 -3.27 -13.69
CA SER A 58 21.88 -3.76 -15.04
C SER A 58 20.58 -3.71 -15.85
N LYS A 59 20.65 -3.54 -17.18
CA LYS A 59 19.46 -3.56 -18.07
C LYS A 59 18.63 -4.85 -17.94
N THR A 60 19.24 -5.92 -17.45
CA THR A 60 18.69 -7.24 -17.15
C THR A 60 17.95 -7.33 -15.81
N THR A 61 18.04 -6.34 -14.93
CA THR A 61 17.26 -6.25 -13.69
C THR A 61 15.89 -5.66 -14.01
N THR A 62 15.16 -6.32 -14.91
CA THR A 62 13.87 -5.87 -15.43
C THR A 62 12.73 -6.43 -14.57
N PHE A 63 11.53 -5.85 -14.73
CA PHE A 63 10.22 -6.21 -14.14
C PHE A 63 9.94 -7.71 -13.93
N GLU A 64 10.64 -8.62 -14.63
CA GLU A 64 10.58 -10.07 -14.38
C GLU A 64 11.00 -10.49 -12.96
N ILE A 65 11.99 -9.83 -12.35
CA ILE A 65 12.38 -10.13 -10.96
C ILE A 65 11.26 -9.75 -9.97
N PHE A 66 10.47 -8.72 -10.30
CA PHE A 66 9.29 -8.33 -9.53
C PHE A 66 8.05 -9.16 -9.87
N ARG A 67 8.01 -9.80 -11.04
CA ARG A 67 6.88 -10.62 -11.51
C ARG A 67 6.79 -11.96 -10.77
N GLU A 68 7.92 -12.48 -10.30
CA GLU A 68 7.97 -13.77 -9.59
C GLU A 68 7.42 -13.69 -8.16
N PHE A 69 7.03 -12.50 -7.68
CA PHE A 69 6.61 -12.25 -6.30
C PHE A 69 5.12 -12.53 -6.02
N ASP A 70 4.30 -12.81 -7.04
CA ASP A 70 2.83 -12.81 -6.89
C ASP A 70 2.14 -14.17 -7.16
N SER A 71 2.88 -15.27 -7.16
CA SER A 71 2.29 -16.62 -7.28
C SER A 71 1.74 -17.17 -5.96
N GLU A 72 2.11 -16.56 -4.83
CA GLU A 72 1.70 -16.96 -3.47
C GLU A 72 0.69 -15.99 -2.83
N VAL A 73 0.07 -15.09 -3.60
CA VAL A 73 -1.06 -14.32 -3.05
C VAL A 73 -2.21 -15.28 -2.80
N GLN A 74 -2.50 -15.52 -1.52
CA GLN A 74 -3.71 -16.22 -1.13
C GLN A 74 -4.91 -15.42 -1.61
N VAL A 75 -5.50 -15.85 -2.73
CA VAL A 75 -6.81 -15.35 -3.15
C VAL A 75 -7.82 -15.79 -2.10
N CYS A 76 -8.69 -14.89 -1.66
CA CYS A 76 -9.76 -15.21 -0.73
C CYS A 76 -10.57 -16.39 -1.30
N ARG A 77 -10.48 -17.55 -0.66
CA ARG A 77 -11.30 -18.72 -1.00
C ARG A 77 -12.75 -18.43 -0.61
N LEU A 78 -13.69 -18.76 -1.49
CA LEU A 78 -15.11 -18.76 -1.15
C LEU A 78 -15.35 -19.87 -0.12
N TRP A 79 -15.97 -19.50 0.99
CA TRP A 79 -16.35 -20.44 2.02
C TRP A 79 -17.49 -21.32 1.51
N THR A 80 -17.42 -22.61 1.79
CA THR A 80 -18.54 -23.52 1.58
C THR A 80 -19.58 -23.34 2.68
N ASP A 81 -20.85 -23.64 2.38
CA ASP A 81 -21.95 -23.52 3.35
C ASP A 81 -21.67 -24.29 4.65
N ASP A 82 -21.01 -25.45 4.55
CA ASP A 82 -20.62 -26.27 5.71
C ASP A 82 -19.58 -25.59 6.61
N GLU A 83 -18.63 -24.85 6.03
CA GLU A 83 -17.63 -24.07 6.77
C GLU A 83 -18.29 -22.87 7.47
N ILE A 84 -19.22 -22.20 6.80
CA ILE A 84 -19.99 -21.07 7.35
C ILE A 84 -20.84 -21.54 8.54
N VAL A 85 -21.57 -22.65 8.36
CA VAL A 85 -22.40 -23.23 9.42
C VAL A 85 -21.51 -23.62 10.59
N SER A 86 -20.45 -24.40 10.37
CA SER A 86 -19.54 -24.87 11.42
C SER A 86 -18.95 -23.73 12.25
N GLN A 87 -18.58 -22.61 11.63
CA GLN A 87 -18.08 -21.42 12.33
C GLN A 87 -19.17 -20.76 13.19
N THR A 88 -20.39 -20.68 12.66
CA THR A 88 -21.52 -20.01 13.32
C THR A 88 -22.00 -20.78 14.56
N ILE A 89 -21.98 -22.12 14.51
CA ILE A 89 -22.36 -22.97 15.65
C ILE A 89 -21.19 -23.30 16.60
N SER A 90 -19.94 -23.24 16.15
CA SER A 90 -18.77 -23.46 17.03
C SER A 90 -18.33 -22.24 17.83
N SER A 91 -18.77 -21.04 17.45
CA SER A 91 -18.39 -19.83 18.19
C SER A 91 -19.10 -19.80 19.55
N PRO A 92 -18.36 -19.81 20.68
CA PRO A 92 -18.96 -19.46 21.96
C PRO A 92 -19.52 -18.03 21.85
N SER A 93 -20.65 -17.75 22.52
CA SER A 93 -21.19 -16.38 22.60
C SER A 93 -20.04 -15.46 22.96
N ARG A 94 -19.75 -14.48 22.08
CA ARG A 94 -18.69 -13.49 22.24
C ARG A 94 -18.80 -12.85 23.62
N ASN A 95 -18.07 -13.42 24.57
CA ASN A 95 -17.70 -12.77 25.79
C ASN A 95 -17.00 -11.48 25.37
N GLU A 96 -17.34 -10.42 26.07
CA GLU A 96 -16.61 -9.16 26.10
C GLU A 96 -15.19 -9.41 26.63
N GLU A 97 -14.35 -10.04 25.80
CA GLU A 97 -12.92 -10.09 26.01
C GLU A 97 -12.43 -8.65 25.91
N GLU A 98 -11.85 -8.16 27.01
CA GLU A 98 -11.11 -6.92 27.06
C GLU A 98 -10.23 -6.85 25.80
N MET A 99 -10.48 -5.85 24.95
CA MET A 99 -9.55 -5.51 23.88
C MET A 99 -8.23 -5.19 24.57
N ASP A 100 -7.29 -6.12 24.48
CA ASP A 100 -5.93 -5.93 24.94
C ASP A 100 -5.41 -4.68 24.26
N VAL A 101 -5.09 -3.67 25.08
CA VAL A 101 -4.55 -2.39 24.61
C VAL A 101 -3.32 -2.74 23.77
N PRO A 102 -3.23 -2.33 22.49
CA PRO A 102 -2.06 -2.64 21.69
C PRO A 102 -0.84 -2.14 22.45
N ALA A 103 0.04 -3.05 22.81
CA ALA A 103 1.26 -2.71 23.54
C ALA A 103 1.95 -1.57 22.80
N GLU A 104 2.30 -0.50 23.53
CA GLU A 104 2.97 0.65 22.96
C GLU A 104 4.19 0.18 22.15
N PRO A 105 4.40 0.70 20.92
CA PRO A 105 5.49 0.25 20.08
C PRO A 105 6.83 0.53 20.78
N ASN A 106 7.50 -0.55 21.21
CA ASN A 106 8.82 -0.49 21.84
C ASN A 106 9.90 -0.22 20.78
N VAL A 107 10.08 1.05 20.40
CA VAL A 107 11.15 1.46 19.50
C VAL A 107 12.49 1.49 20.26
N THR A 108 13.47 0.75 19.73
CA THR A 108 14.84 0.70 20.28
C THR A 108 15.66 1.94 19.92
N ALA A 109 16.80 2.14 20.59
CA ALA A 109 17.70 3.27 20.35
C ALA A 109 18.21 3.30 18.93
N ALA A 110 18.68 2.15 18.46
CA ALA A 110 19.20 1.98 17.12
C ALA A 110 18.14 2.35 16.08
N GLN A 111 16.91 1.81 16.21
CA GLN A 111 15.82 2.11 15.27
C GLN A 111 15.46 3.60 15.22
N ALA A 112 15.44 4.27 16.38
CA ALA A 112 15.19 5.70 16.43
C ALA A 112 16.32 6.51 15.77
N ILE A 113 17.58 6.14 16.01
CA ILE A 113 18.75 6.79 15.40
C ILE A 113 18.77 6.58 13.87
N ASP A 114 18.53 5.34 13.42
CA ASP A 114 18.51 5.00 12.00
C ASP A 114 17.41 5.78 11.25
N ALA A 115 16.21 5.87 11.84
CA ALA A 115 15.10 6.64 11.27
C ALA A 115 15.43 8.14 11.16
N VAL A 116 16.08 8.71 12.18
CA VAL A 116 16.50 10.12 12.15
C VAL A 116 17.60 10.35 11.11
N HIS A 117 18.53 9.42 10.95
CA HIS A 117 19.56 9.49 9.92
C HIS A 117 18.96 9.50 8.51
N ILE A 118 17.99 8.62 8.25
CA ILE A 118 17.26 8.58 6.96
C ILE A 118 16.54 9.91 6.71
N LEU A 119 15.85 10.44 7.71
CA LEU A 119 15.14 11.72 7.61
C LEU A 119 16.11 12.87 7.30
N ARG A 120 17.26 12.90 7.98
CA ARG A 120 18.33 13.89 7.72
C ARG A 120 18.83 13.79 6.28
N SER A 121 19.16 12.60 5.80
CA SER A 121 19.64 12.41 4.42
C SER A 121 18.62 12.89 3.39
N PHE A 122 17.33 12.63 3.62
CA PHE A 122 16.26 13.11 2.73
C PHE A 122 16.20 14.64 2.70
N ILE A 123 16.23 15.28 3.88
CA ILE A 123 16.16 16.75 3.98
C ILE A 123 17.40 17.38 3.34
N GLU A 124 18.59 16.86 3.60
CA GLU A 124 19.84 17.34 2.99
C GLU A 124 19.86 17.26 1.45
N CYS A 125 19.09 16.34 0.85
CA CYS A 125 18.92 16.25 -0.60
C CYS A 125 17.83 17.15 -1.18
N SER A 126 17.06 17.86 -0.35
CA SER A 126 15.98 18.73 -0.81
C SER A 126 16.47 20.15 -1.14
N GLU A 127 15.84 20.78 -2.12
CA GLU A 127 16.30 22.08 -2.67
C GLU A 127 15.97 23.28 -1.77
N THR A 128 15.08 23.12 -0.78
CA THR A 128 14.48 24.24 -0.02
C THR A 128 14.57 24.06 1.51
N VAL A 129 15.73 23.61 2.01
CA VAL A 129 15.93 23.45 3.46
C VAL A 129 16.25 24.79 4.11
N GLU A 130 15.42 25.20 5.06
CA GLU A 130 15.66 26.38 5.87
C GLU A 130 16.48 26.02 7.13
N LYS A 131 17.06 27.03 7.78
CA LYS A 131 17.88 26.80 8.99
C LYS A 131 17.07 26.19 10.13
N GLU A 132 15.79 26.49 10.16
CA GLU A 132 14.82 25.99 11.12
C GLU A 132 14.64 24.48 10.99
N ASP A 133 14.72 23.93 9.78
CA ASP A 133 14.60 22.48 9.54
C ASP A 133 15.79 21.72 10.10
N PHE A 134 17.01 22.22 9.86
CA PHE A 134 18.23 21.66 10.47
C PHE A 134 18.18 21.76 12.00
N ALA A 135 17.68 22.87 12.53
CA ALA A 135 17.52 23.05 13.98
C ALA A 135 16.48 22.07 14.56
N ALA A 136 15.43 21.74 13.81
CA ALA A 136 14.43 20.76 14.22
C ALA A 136 15.01 19.34 14.25
N ILE A 137 15.74 18.92 13.21
CA ILE A 137 16.41 17.61 13.16
C ILE A 137 17.40 17.47 14.32
N PHE A 138 18.23 18.48 14.56
CA PHE A 138 19.20 18.46 15.65
C PHE A 138 18.53 18.33 17.03
N ARG A 139 17.36 18.96 17.23
CA ARG A 139 16.60 18.81 18.48
C ARG A 139 16.09 17.38 18.66
N ILE A 140 15.68 16.73 17.58
CA ILE A 140 15.20 15.34 17.59
C ILE A 140 16.36 14.38 17.91
N GLU A 141 17.53 14.56 17.30
CA GLU A 141 18.72 13.75 17.58
C GLU A 141 19.10 13.80 19.06
N ASN A 142 19.20 15.01 19.61
CA ASN A 142 19.54 15.24 21.02
C ASN A 142 18.46 14.67 21.97
N LEU A 143 17.19 14.68 21.55
CA LEU A 143 16.10 14.09 22.32
C LEU A 143 16.20 12.57 22.36
N VAL A 144 16.47 11.94 21.21
CA VAL A 144 16.68 10.49 21.09
C VAL A 144 17.82 10.07 22.01
N GLU A 145 19.00 10.68 21.89
CA GLU A 145 20.17 10.38 22.73
C GLU A 145 19.85 10.47 24.24
N LYS A 146 19.22 11.56 24.68
CA LYS A 146 18.86 11.79 26.09
C LYS A 146 17.80 10.84 26.63
N GLN A 147 16.85 10.39 25.79
CA GLN A 147 15.81 9.46 26.21
C GLN A 147 16.36 8.05 26.46
N PHE A 148 17.36 7.63 25.68
CA PHE A 148 18.01 6.33 25.89
C PHE A 148 19.02 6.35 27.04
N GLU A 149 19.71 7.47 27.26
CA GLU A 149 20.56 7.65 28.44
C GLU A 149 19.75 7.51 29.75
N LYS A 150 18.56 8.13 29.83
CA LYS A 150 17.67 8.00 30.99
C LYS A 150 17.14 6.59 31.21
N ARG A 151 16.79 5.86 30.14
CA ARG A 151 16.31 4.47 30.24
C ARG A 151 17.42 3.52 30.70
N CYS A 152 18.66 3.72 30.28
CA CYS A 152 19.80 2.94 30.73
C CYS A 152 20.06 3.11 32.24
N CYS A 153 19.84 4.32 32.77
CA CYS A 153 19.96 4.61 34.21
C CYS A 153 18.72 4.22 35.04
N GLN A 154 17.58 3.91 34.43
CA GLN A 154 16.37 3.45 35.13
C GLN A 154 16.35 1.95 35.42
N VAL A 155 17.30 1.17 34.91
CA VAL A 155 17.61 -0.17 35.44
C VAL A 155 18.30 0.02 36.80
N THR A 156 17.52 0.43 37.78
CA THR A 156 17.97 0.59 39.16
C THR A 156 18.06 -0.77 39.84
N MET A 157 18.97 -0.89 40.80
CA MET A 157 19.33 -2.02 41.69
C MET A 157 18.19 -2.88 42.32
N LEU A 158 16.94 -2.79 41.88
CA LEU A 158 15.84 -3.66 42.30
C LEU A 158 15.72 -4.94 41.45
N ASP A 159 16.35 -5.01 40.28
CA ASP A 159 16.37 -6.23 39.44
C ASP A 159 17.48 -7.24 39.86
N LEU A 160 18.19 -6.99 40.97
CA LEU A 160 19.32 -7.79 41.46
C LEU A 160 19.13 -8.37 42.86
N PHE A 161 17.93 -8.30 43.45
CA PHE A 161 17.62 -8.90 44.75
C PHE A 161 16.39 -9.81 44.69
#